data_AF-A0A931TFA4-F1
#
_entry.id   AF-A0A931TFA4-F1
#
_cell.length_a   1.000
_cell.length_b   1.000
_cell.length_c   1.000
_cell.angle_alpha   90.00
_cell.angle_beta   90.00
_cell.angle_gamma   90.00
#
_symmetry.space_group_name_H-M   'P 1'
#
loop_
_entity.id
_entity.type
_entity.pdbx_description
1 polymer ?
#
loop_
_entity_poly.entity_id
_entity_poly.type
_entity_poly.pdbx_seq_one_letter_code
_entity_poly.pdbx_strand_id
1 'polypeptide(L)'
;MLFYSALHYVEAFLVTKSTAYRDHLLRAPEMRRHPETRAIFTQYETLKKAAHEARYEGTPFQPSDVGRFEGCHNIVRDAMVRAVAN
;
A
#
# COMPACT_ATOMS: atom_id res chain seq x y z
N MET A 1 -11.68 1.02 -0.17
CA MET A 1 -11.49 0.23 -1.42
C MET A 1 -10.04 0.27 -1.90
N LEU A 2 -9.48 1.44 -2.28
CA LEU A 2 -8.13 1.53 -2.86
C LEU A 2 -7.01 0.97 -1.97
N PHE A 3 -7.04 1.24 -0.66
CA PHE A 3 -6.03 0.71 0.26
C PHE A 3 -5.91 -0.81 0.25
N TYR A 4 -7.03 -1.54 0.30
CA TYR A 4 -6.99 -3.02 0.35
C TYR A 4 -6.46 -3.62 -0.95
N SER A 5 -6.75 -2.99 -2.09
CA SER A 5 -6.11 -3.39 -3.35
C SER A 5 -4.60 -3.14 -3.32
N ALA A 6 -4.15 -1.95 -2.91
CA ALA A 6 -2.73 -1.63 -2.76
C ALA A 6 -2.03 -2.58 -1.76
N LEU A 7 -2.71 -2.93 -0.68
CA LEU A 7 -2.27 -3.91 0.30
C LEU A 7 -1.99 -5.25 -0.38
N HIS A 8 -2.95 -5.83 -1.11
CA HIS A 8 -2.75 -7.14 -1.71
C HIS A 8 -1.60 -7.19 -2.73
N TYR A 9 -1.34 -6.10 -3.47
CA TYR A 9 -0.16 -6.01 -4.32
C TYR A 9 1.15 -6.07 -3.53
N VAL A 10 1.24 -5.34 -2.42
CA VAL A 10 2.40 -5.38 -1.52
C VAL A 10 2.56 -6.77 -0.90
N GLU A 11 1.47 -7.38 -0.44
CA GLU A 11 1.48 -8.73 0.15
C GLU A 11 1.96 -9.76 -0.85
N ALA A 12 1.46 -9.70 -2.09
CA ALA A 12 1.88 -10.60 -3.17
C ALA A 12 3.39 -10.53 -3.39
N PHE A 13 3.96 -9.32 -3.43
CA PHE A 13 5.41 -9.15 -3.52
C PHE A 13 6.14 -9.66 -2.27
N LEU A 14 5.69 -9.30 -1.06
CA LEU A 14 6.39 -9.71 0.17
C LEU A 14 6.40 -11.23 0.33
N VAL A 15 5.35 -11.93 -0.11
CA VAL A 15 5.30 -13.40 -0.12
C VAL A 15 6.39 -14.01 -1.03
N THR A 16 6.80 -13.33 -2.11
CA THR A 16 7.93 -13.82 -2.95
C THR A 16 9.29 -13.61 -2.29
N LYS A 17 9.40 -12.68 -1.33
CA LYS A 17 10.67 -12.35 -0.66
C LYS A 17 10.84 -13.00 0.71
N SER A 18 9.75 -13.26 1.44
CA SER A 18 9.79 -13.73 2.83
C SER A 18 8.56 -14.57 3.19
N THR A 19 8.79 -15.79 3.69
CA THR A 19 7.75 -16.69 4.21
C THR A 19 7.17 -16.25 5.55
N ALA A 20 7.83 -15.33 6.26
CA ALA A 20 7.49 -14.94 7.63
C ALA A 20 6.53 -13.74 7.75
N TYR A 21 6.12 -13.13 6.62
CA TYR A 21 5.26 -11.94 6.56
C TYR A 21 3.79 -12.17 7.05
N ARG A 22 3.43 -13.34 7.58
CA ARG A 22 2.03 -13.66 7.96
C ARG A 22 1.42 -12.74 9.03
N ASP A 23 2.23 -11.93 9.71
CA ASP A 23 1.77 -10.92 10.66
C ASP A 23 1.69 -9.52 10.02
N HIS A 24 0.51 -8.91 10.08
CA HIS A 24 0.24 -7.55 9.61
C HIS A 24 1.06 -6.48 10.35
N LEU A 25 1.50 -6.76 11.59
CA LEU A 25 2.39 -5.89 12.36
C LEU A 25 3.80 -5.84 11.76
N LEU A 26 4.24 -6.93 11.10
CA LEU A 26 5.55 -7.01 10.46
C LEU A 26 5.56 -6.39 9.06
N ARG A 27 4.41 -6.07 8.48
CA ARG A 27 4.30 -5.53 7.12
C ARG A 27 5.15 -4.28 6.91
N ALA A 28 5.00 -3.27 7.77
CA ALA A 28 5.72 -2.01 7.60
C ALA A 28 7.24 -2.16 7.76
N PRO A 29 7.75 -2.91 8.76
CA PRO A 29 9.16 -3.32 8.81
C PRO A 29 9.64 -4.01 7.53
N GLU A 30 8.92 -5.02 7.04
CA GLU A 30 9.31 -5.77 5.83
C GLU A 30 9.30 -4.88 4.58
N MET A 31 8.28 -4.02 4.42
CA MET A 31 8.23 -3.05 3.33
C MET A 31 9.45 -2.12 3.31
N ARG A 32 9.98 -1.73 4.48
CA ARG A 32 11.15 -0.86 4.56
C ARG A 32 12.46 -1.61 4.26
N ARG A 33 12.47 -2.93 4.42
CA ARG A 33 13.63 -3.78 4.18
C ARG A 33 13.91 -3.98 2.69
N HIS A 34 12.87 -4.02 1.86
CA HIS A 34 13.00 -4.22 0.41
C HIS A 34 12.97 -2.89 -0.35
N PRO A 35 13.95 -2.60 -1.23
CA PRO A 35 14.00 -1.35 -1.99
C PRO A 35 12.72 -1.05 -2.78
N GLU A 36 12.10 -2.07 -3.37
CA GLU A 36 10.92 -1.98 -4.23
C GLU A 36 9.71 -1.44 -3.46
N THR A 37 9.45 -1.98 -2.27
CA THR A 37 8.36 -1.53 -1.39
C THR A 37 8.73 -0.27 -0.62
N ARG A 38 10.01 -0.05 -0.33
CA ARG A 38 10.48 1.17 0.34
C ARG A 38 10.23 2.40 -0.53
N ALA A 39 10.41 2.27 -1.85
CA ALA A 39 10.20 3.36 -2.80
C ALA A 39 8.74 3.86 -2.84
N ILE A 40 7.76 3.00 -2.51
CA ILE A 40 6.33 3.32 -2.54
C ILE A 40 5.70 3.47 -1.14
N PHE A 41 6.52 3.44 -0.09
CA PHE A 41 6.03 3.37 1.29
C PHE A 41 5.13 4.56 1.66
N THR A 42 5.46 5.76 1.19
CA THR A 42 4.68 6.98 1.44
C THR A 42 3.28 6.93 0.81
N GLN A 43 3.18 6.43 -0.42
CA GLN A 43 1.91 6.28 -1.14
C GLN A 43 1.04 5.22 -0.45
N TYR A 44 1.65 4.11 -0.03
CA TYR A 44 0.97 3.08 0.74
C TYR A 44 0.41 3.59 2.07
N GLU A 45 1.23 4.28 2.89
CA GLU A 45 0.75 4.84 4.17
C GLU A 45 -0.30 5.93 3.98
N THR A 46 -0.23 6.71 2.90
CA THR A 46 -1.29 7.67 2.54
C THR A 46 -2.64 6.97 2.36
N LEU A 47 -2.67 5.88 1.60
CA LEU A 47 -3.88 5.09 1.38
C LEU A 47 -4.38 4.44 2.67
N LYS A 48 -3.47 3.91 3.49
CA LYS A 48 -3.79 3.29 4.78
C LYS A 48 -4.44 4.29 5.73
N LYS A 49 -3.86 5.49 5.84
CA LYS A 49 -4.40 6.57 6.66
C LYS A 49 -5.78 6.99 6.18
N ALA A 50 -5.95 7.27 4.89
CA ALA A 50 -7.24 7.64 4.32
C ALA A 50 -8.31 6.55 4.56
N ALA A 51 -7.94 5.27 4.42
CA ALA A 51 -8.84 4.16 4.69
C ALA A 51 -9.18 3.98 6.18
N HIS A 52 -8.31 4.42 7.09
CA HIS A 52 -8.58 4.46 8.52
C HIS A 52 -9.53 5.62 8.86
N GLU A 53 -9.21 6.83 8.42
CA GLU A 53 -10.02 8.04 8.59
C GLU A 53 -11.45 7.86 8.07
N ALA A 54 -11.59 7.24 6.88
CA ALA A 54 -12.89 6.93 6.28
C ALA A 54 -13.76 6.01 7.15
N ARG A 55 -13.14 5.06 7.86
CA ARG A 55 -13.84 3.99 8.59
C ARG A 55 -14.15 4.35 10.03
N TYR A 56 -13.22 5.03 10.69
CA TYR A 56 -13.27 5.21 12.14
C TYR A 56 -13.53 6.66 12.53
N GLU A 57 -13.10 7.62 11.71
CA GLU A 57 -13.15 9.04 12.06
C GLU A 57 -14.25 9.81 11.32
N GLY A 58 -14.93 9.18 10.35
CA GLY A 58 -15.97 9.82 9.55
C GLY A 58 -15.46 11.04 8.78
N THR A 59 -14.16 11.08 8.46
CA THR A 59 -13.54 12.25 7.84
C THR A 59 -14.13 12.49 6.44
N PRO A 60 -14.66 13.70 6.17
CA PRO A 60 -15.18 14.03 4.85
C PRO A 60 -14.03 14.16 3.84
N PHE A 61 -14.19 13.56 2.65
CA PHE A 61 -13.24 13.71 1.55
C PHE A 61 -13.77 14.65 0.49
N GLN A 62 -12.87 15.43 -0.09
CA GLN A 62 -13.12 16.25 -1.27
C GLN A 62 -12.85 15.45 -2.55
N PRO A 63 -13.42 15.87 -3.70
CA PRO A 63 -13.11 15.25 -4.98
C PRO A 63 -11.61 15.20 -5.31
N SER A 64 -10.84 16.20 -4.88
CA SER A 64 -9.38 16.22 -5.04
C SER A 64 -8.67 15.13 -4.25
N ASP A 65 -9.23 14.69 -3.12
CA ASP A 65 -8.68 13.60 -2.32
C ASP A 65 -8.83 12.27 -3.07
N VAL A 66 -9.97 12.07 -3.75
CA VAL A 66 -10.21 10.87 -4.56
C VAL A 66 -9.13 10.74 -5.65
N GLY A 67 -8.89 11.81 -6.42
CA GLY A 67 -7.85 11.80 -7.46
C GLY A 67 -6.44 11.59 -6.90
N ARG A 68 -6.13 12.17 -5.73
CA ARG A 68 -4.87 11.92 -5.03
C ARG A 68 -4.72 10.45 -4.61
N PHE A 69 -5.78 9.84 -4.07
CA PHE A 69 -5.75 8.44 -3.64
C PHE A 69 -5.64 7.48 -4.82
N GLU A 70 -6.31 7.75 -5.93
CA GLU A 70 -6.13 7.00 -7.17
C GLU A 70 -4.70 7.07 -7.69
N GLY A 71 -4.09 8.27 -7.68
CA GLY A 71 -2.68 8.44 -8.02
C GLY A 71 -1.76 7.61 -7.13
N CYS A 72 -1.97 7.63 -5.80
CA CYS A 72 -1.20 6.80 -4.87
C CYS A 72 -1.38 5.30 -5.16
N HIS A 73 -2.61 4.86 -5.43
CA HIS A 73 -2.93 3.46 -5.73
C HIS A 73 -2.25 2.99 -7.01
N ASN A 74 -2.31 3.78 -8.09
CA ASN A 74 -1.65 3.47 -9.35
C ASN A 74 -0.14 3.32 -9.19
N ILE A 75 0.51 4.21 -8.42
CA ILE A 75 1.94 4.11 -8.12
C ILE A 75 2.27 2.78 -7.43
N VAL A 76 1.49 2.40 -6.40
CA VAL A 76 1.71 1.14 -5.68
C VAL A 76 1.50 -0.07 -6.59
N ARG A 77 0.37 -0.11 -7.31
CA ARG A 77 0.05 -1.19 -8.26
C ARG A 77 1.17 -1.37 -9.26
N ASP A 78 1.53 -0.31 -9.97
CA ASP A 78 2.47 -0.39 -11.09
C ASP A 78 3.88 -0.78 -10.63
N ALA A 79 4.30 -0.29 -9.45
CA ALA A 79 5.57 -0.69 -8.85
C ALA A 79 5.59 -2.18 -8.50
N MET A 80 4.54 -2.70 -7.86
CA MET A 80 4.49 -4.09 -7.41
C MET A 80 4.27 -5.07 -8.57
N VAL A 81 3.47 -4.71 -9.58
CA VAL A 81 3.35 -5.51 -10.81
C VAL A 81 4.71 -5.68 -11.49
N ARG A 82 5.49 -4.59 -11.60
CA ARG A 82 6.87 -4.68 -12.13
C ARG A 82 7.80 -5.50 -11.23
N ALA A 83 7.69 -5.34 -9.92
CA ALA A 83 8.57 -6.01 -8.96
C ALA A 83 8.32 -7.53 -8.84
N VAL A 84 7.12 -8.00 -9.16
CA VAL A 84 6.77 -9.44 -9.18
C VAL A 84 7.09 -10.10 -10.53
N ALA A 85 7.11 -9.33 -11.62
CA ALA A 85 7.43 -9.83 -12.95
C ALA A 85 8.94 -10.08 -13.21
N ASN A 86 9.80 -9.58 -12.32
CA ASN A 86 11.26 -9.75 -12.36
C ASN A 86 11.73 -10.73 -11.29
#